data_AF-Q9V1L8-F1
#
_entry.id   AF-Q9V1L8-F1
#
_cell.length_a   1.000
_cell.length_b   1.000
_cell.length_c   1.000
_cell.angle_alpha   90.00
_cell.angle_beta   90.00
_cell.angle_gamma   90.00
#
_symmetry.space_group_name_H-M   'P 1'
#
loop_
_entity.id
_entity.type
_entity.pdbx_description
1 polymer ?
#
loop_
_entity_poly.entity_id
_entity_poly.type
_entity_poly.pdbx_seq_one_letter_code
_entity_poly.pdbx_strand_id
1 'polypeptide(L)'
;MIDMNSKRIITGFFIVGLLLALVFSTYSWWKCQEEKRDMLVSVYLGIRTSVLTLEDMGGLLEYQLQKNASERILMFYVWDFRDNAWAVENAFWILYKYSGEEKFWMLRVGMENLADFLNTVLNSPPGENVRKIQENLETLKKFDALFKELRKYRDPFDIPEELAENFSRISRELKW
;
A
#
# COMPACT_ATOMS: atom_id res chain seq x y z
N MET A 1 -60.93 -21.35 14.99
CA MET A 1 -59.92 -22.42 15.18
C MET A 1 -59.23 -22.61 13.82
N ILE A 2 -57.96 -22.22 13.66
CA ILE A 2 -57.26 -22.39 12.37
C ILE A 2 -56.97 -23.89 12.20
N ASP A 3 -57.51 -24.51 11.15
CA ASP A 3 -57.26 -25.90 10.77
C ASP A 3 -55.74 -26.16 10.63
N MET A 4 -55.30 -27.34 11.06
CA MET A 4 -53.94 -27.84 10.95
C MET A 4 -53.38 -27.75 9.51
N ASN A 5 -54.23 -27.89 8.49
CA ASN A 5 -53.83 -27.69 7.09
C ASN A 5 -53.51 -26.22 6.78
N SER A 6 -54.31 -25.28 7.25
CA SER A 6 -54.04 -23.84 7.09
C SER A 6 -52.77 -23.41 7.82
N LYS A 7 -52.46 -24.00 8.98
CA LYS A 7 -51.19 -23.76 9.68
C LYS A 7 -49.98 -24.23 8.85
N ARG A 8 -50.05 -25.42 8.25
CA ARG A 8 -48.96 -25.95 7.39
C ARG A 8 -48.72 -25.10 6.15
N ILE A 9 -49.80 -24.60 5.52
CA ILE A 9 -49.70 -23.71 4.36
C ILE A 9 -49.04 -22.38 4.75
N ILE A 10 -49.47 -21.77 5.86
CA ILE A 10 -48.89 -20.53 6.38
C ILE A 10 -47.40 -20.75 6.71
N THR A 11 -47.05 -21.84 7.41
CA THR A 11 -45.65 -22.19 7.69
C THR A 11 -44.84 -22.38 6.42
N GLY A 12 -45.41 -23.02 5.39
CA GLY A 12 -44.76 -23.16 4.08
C GLY A 12 -44.45 -21.82 3.42
N PHE A 13 -45.42 -20.89 3.40
CA PHE A 13 -45.19 -19.52 2.91
C PHE A 13 -44.13 -18.76 3.69
N PHE A 14 -44.12 -18.90 5.03
CA PHE A 14 -43.08 -18.31 5.87
C PHE A 14 -41.68 -18.87 5.55
N ILE A 15 -41.56 -20.17 5.38
CA ILE A 15 -40.28 -20.81 5.02
C ILE A 15 -39.80 -20.31 3.65
N VAL A 16 -40.68 -20.29 2.65
CA VAL A 16 -40.34 -19.77 1.32
C VAL A 16 -39.91 -18.30 1.38
N GLY A 17 -40.62 -17.46 2.14
CA GLY A 17 -40.26 -16.06 2.37
C GLY A 17 -38.87 -15.90 3.00
N LEU A 18 -38.55 -16.71 4.02
CA LEU A 18 -37.24 -16.70 4.67
C LEU A 18 -36.12 -17.15 3.73
N LEU A 19 -36.37 -18.19 2.91
CA LEU A 19 -35.39 -18.65 1.92
C LEU A 19 -35.09 -17.57 0.87
N LEU A 20 -36.11 -16.86 0.38
CA LEU A 20 -35.92 -15.75 -0.55
C LEU A 20 -35.13 -14.60 0.09
N ALA A 21 -35.45 -14.26 1.35
CA ALA A 21 -34.72 -13.23 2.09
C ALA A 21 -33.25 -13.62 2.31
N LEU A 22 -32.96 -14.89 2.61
CA LEU A 22 -31.59 -15.41 2.74
C LEU A 22 -30.83 -15.30 1.41
N VAL A 23 -31.41 -15.78 0.31
CA VAL A 23 -30.78 -15.68 -1.02
C VAL A 23 -30.48 -14.23 -1.38
N PHE A 24 -31.43 -13.32 -1.17
CA PHE A 24 -31.24 -11.90 -1.45
C PHE A 24 -30.17 -11.27 -0.56
N SER A 25 -30.15 -11.61 0.73
CA SER A 25 -29.15 -11.13 1.68
C SER A 25 -27.75 -11.62 1.32
N THR A 26 -27.60 -12.91 1.00
CA THR A 26 -26.32 -13.48 0.58
C THR A 26 -25.82 -12.85 -0.71
N TYR A 27 -26.69 -12.66 -1.70
CA TYR A 27 -26.33 -11.99 -2.96
C TYR A 27 -25.89 -10.54 -2.74
N SER A 28 -26.67 -9.78 -1.96
CA SER A 28 -26.36 -8.38 -1.66
C SER A 28 -25.04 -8.24 -0.90
N TRP A 29 -24.79 -9.15 0.06
CA TRP A 29 -23.52 -9.21 0.78
C TRP A 29 -22.35 -9.51 -0.16
N TRP A 30 -22.50 -10.52 -1.02
CA TRP A 30 -21.48 -10.90 -2.00
C TRP A 30 -21.14 -9.73 -2.94
N LYS A 31 -22.16 -9.05 -3.48
CA LYS A 31 -21.98 -7.88 -4.34
C LYS A 31 -21.25 -6.74 -3.63
N CYS A 32 -21.59 -6.48 -2.37
CA CYS A 32 -20.90 -5.49 -1.54
C CYS A 32 -19.42 -5.83 -1.33
N GLN A 33 -19.08 -7.11 -1.13
CA GLN A 33 -17.67 -7.53 -1.01
C GLN A 33 -16.92 -7.39 -2.34
N GLU A 34 -17.55 -7.68 -3.47
CA GLU A 34 -16.98 -7.47 -4.81
C GLU A 34 -16.67 -5.99 -5.05
N GLU A 35 -17.64 -5.10 -4.83
CA GLU A 35 -17.46 -3.65 -4.99
C GLU A 35 -16.38 -3.07 -4.06
N LYS A 36 -16.32 -3.56 -2.82
CA LYS A 36 -15.26 -3.21 -1.88
C LYS A 36 -13.90 -3.62 -2.39
N ARG A 37 -13.76 -4.83 -2.93
CA ARG A 37 -12.48 -5.30 -3.50
C ARG A 37 -12.06 -4.44 -4.68
N ASP A 38 -12.97 -4.16 -5.61
CA ASP A 38 -12.70 -3.32 -6.79
C ASP A 38 -12.27 -1.90 -6.41
N MET A 39 -12.88 -1.33 -5.35
CA MET A 39 -12.47 -0.05 -4.79
C MET A 39 -11.03 -0.11 -4.26
N LEU A 40 -10.64 -1.15 -3.53
CA LEU A 40 -9.28 -1.29 -2.98
C LEU A 40 -8.24 -1.52 -4.08
N VAL A 41 -8.58 -2.30 -5.11
CA VAL A 41 -7.76 -2.42 -6.32
C VAL A 41 -7.58 -1.04 -6.97
N SER A 42 -8.65 -0.25 -7.08
CA SER A 42 -8.59 1.10 -7.67
C SER A 42 -7.71 2.05 -6.86
N VAL A 43 -7.76 2.00 -5.52
CA VAL A 43 -6.85 2.76 -4.65
C VAL A 43 -5.40 2.40 -4.93
N TYR A 44 -5.09 1.10 -5.01
CA TYR A 44 -3.75 0.61 -5.33
C TYR A 44 -3.30 1.03 -6.74
N LEU A 45 -4.19 0.97 -7.74
CA LEU A 45 -3.86 1.43 -9.08
C LEU A 45 -3.56 2.94 -9.13
N GLY A 46 -4.15 3.72 -8.22
CA GLY A 46 -3.90 5.16 -8.10
C GLY A 46 -2.45 5.53 -7.74
N ILE A 47 -1.72 4.65 -7.06
CA ILE A 47 -0.33 4.91 -6.65
C ILE A 47 0.72 4.40 -7.65
N ARG A 48 0.32 3.89 -8.83
CA ARG A 48 1.27 3.29 -9.77
C ARG A 48 2.35 4.27 -10.24
N THR A 49 2.01 5.53 -10.42
CA THR A 49 3.00 6.56 -10.78
C THR A 49 3.99 6.77 -9.64
N SER A 50 3.54 6.78 -8.39
CA SER A 50 4.42 6.91 -7.23
C SER A 50 5.35 5.71 -7.07
N VAL A 51 4.84 4.49 -7.26
CA VAL A 51 5.68 3.28 -7.30
C VAL A 51 6.73 3.36 -8.41
N LEU A 52 6.35 3.86 -9.59
CA LEU A 52 7.27 4.04 -10.71
C LEU A 52 8.37 5.05 -10.38
N THR A 53 8.03 6.19 -9.78
CA THR A 53 9.02 7.20 -9.37
C THR A 53 10.03 6.63 -8.37
N LEU A 54 9.56 5.81 -7.42
CA LEU A 54 10.40 5.24 -6.36
C LEU A 54 11.29 4.08 -6.83
N GLU A 55 11.03 3.50 -8.01
CA GLU A 55 11.73 2.29 -8.49
C GLU A 55 13.21 2.52 -8.88
N ASP A 56 13.58 3.78 -9.06
CA ASP A 56 14.93 4.23 -9.42
C ASP A 56 15.46 5.30 -8.46
N MET A 57 14.89 5.41 -7.26
CA MET A 57 15.25 6.44 -6.28
C MET A 57 16.73 6.37 -5.90
N GLY A 58 17.20 5.22 -5.44
CA GLY A 58 18.58 5.01 -5.01
C GLY A 58 19.56 5.23 -6.16
N GLY A 59 19.27 4.64 -7.32
CA GLY A 59 20.08 4.81 -8.53
C GLY A 59 20.14 6.26 -9.02
N LEU A 60 19.03 7.01 -8.97
CA LEU A 60 19.00 8.41 -9.36
C LEU A 60 19.81 9.27 -8.38
N LEU A 61 19.64 9.06 -7.07
CA LEU A 61 20.41 9.78 -6.06
C LEU A 61 21.92 9.48 -6.19
N GLU A 62 22.30 8.22 -6.43
CA GLU A 62 23.68 7.83 -6.72
C GLU A 62 24.22 8.59 -7.93
N TYR A 63 23.47 8.60 -9.04
CA TYR A 63 23.86 9.31 -10.24
C TYR A 63 24.06 10.81 -10.00
N GLN A 64 23.15 11.46 -9.28
CA GLN A 64 23.26 12.89 -8.97
C GLN A 64 24.49 13.19 -8.09
N LEU A 65 24.77 12.33 -7.10
CA LEU A 65 25.97 12.45 -6.26
C LEU A 65 27.26 12.31 -7.09
N GLN A 66 27.33 11.31 -7.98
CA GLN A 66 28.50 11.10 -8.86
C GLN A 66 28.73 12.26 -9.84
N LYS A 67 27.68 12.99 -10.21
CA LYS A 67 27.76 14.17 -11.08
C LYS A 67 27.98 15.48 -10.32
N ASN A 68 28.22 15.42 -9.01
CA ASN A 68 28.36 16.61 -8.15
C ASN A 68 27.17 17.57 -8.30
N ALA A 69 25.95 17.02 -8.37
CA ALA A 69 24.75 17.82 -8.40
C ALA A 69 24.70 18.76 -7.18
N SER A 70 24.21 19.98 -7.38
CA SER A 70 24.03 20.91 -6.26
C SER A 70 23.08 20.33 -5.22
N GLU A 71 23.28 20.70 -3.95
CA GLU A 71 22.42 20.28 -2.84
C GLU A 71 20.94 20.56 -3.12
N ARG A 72 20.63 21.72 -3.72
CA ARG A 72 19.27 22.08 -4.12
C ARG A 72 18.63 21.06 -5.08
N ILE A 73 19.40 20.55 -6.04
CA ILE A 73 18.93 19.54 -6.99
C ILE A 73 18.68 18.21 -6.27
N LEU A 74 19.59 17.80 -5.38
CA LEU A 74 19.40 16.59 -4.56
C LEU A 74 18.14 16.69 -3.71
N MET A 75 17.93 17.81 -3.03
CA MET A 75 16.75 18.02 -2.18
C MET A 75 15.44 18.06 -2.99
N PHE A 76 15.47 18.55 -4.23
CA PHE A 76 14.31 18.47 -5.12
C PHE A 76 13.89 17.01 -5.37
N TYR A 77 14.84 16.13 -5.67
CA TYR A 77 14.54 14.70 -5.83
C TYR A 77 14.09 14.03 -4.52
N VAL A 78 14.79 14.30 -3.41
CA VAL A 78 14.40 13.75 -2.10
C VAL A 78 12.98 14.18 -1.72
N TRP A 79 12.60 15.42 -2.04
CA TRP A 79 11.25 15.91 -1.82
C TRP A 79 10.21 15.13 -2.65
N ASP A 80 10.45 14.97 -3.95
CA ASP A 80 9.58 14.17 -4.81
C ASP A 80 9.46 12.72 -4.32
N PHE A 81 10.57 12.08 -3.95
CA PHE A 81 10.56 10.74 -3.39
C PHE A 81 9.80 10.63 -2.07
N ARG A 82 9.93 11.62 -1.17
CA ARG A 82 9.17 11.65 0.09
C ARG A 82 7.67 11.68 -0.17
N ASP A 83 7.21 12.56 -1.06
CA ASP A 83 5.78 12.72 -1.32
C ASP A 83 5.18 11.48 -2.00
N ASN A 84 5.95 10.84 -2.88
CA ASN A 84 5.55 9.57 -3.47
C ASN A 84 5.55 8.43 -2.44
N ALA A 85 6.53 8.34 -1.55
CA ALA A 85 6.54 7.34 -0.47
C ALA A 85 5.33 7.51 0.46
N TRP A 86 5.00 8.76 0.81
CA TRP A 86 3.82 9.09 1.62
C TRP A 86 2.50 8.73 0.91
N ALA A 87 2.40 8.94 -0.41
CA ALA A 87 1.22 8.51 -1.18
C ALA A 87 1.05 6.99 -1.16
N VAL A 88 2.14 6.24 -1.33
CA VAL A 88 2.15 4.77 -1.28
C VAL A 88 1.79 4.26 0.12
N GLU A 89 2.34 4.88 1.17
CA GLU A 89 1.98 4.60 2.56
C GLU A 89 0.47 4.72 2.82
N ASN A 90 -0.12 5.86 2.43
CA ASN A 90 -1.55 6.11 2.63
C ASN A 90 -2.43 5.12 1.89
N ALA A 91 -2.05 4.72 0.68
CA ALA A 91 -2.75 3.65 -0.04
C ALA A 91 -2.71 2.35 0.75
N PHE A 92 -1.53 1.89 1.17
CA PHE A 92 -1.43 0.64 1.94
C PHE A 92 -2.12 0.71 3.31
N TRP A 93 -2.20 1.89 3.93
CA TRP A 93 -3.03 2.08 5.10
C TRP A 93 -4.52 1.87 4.82
N ILE A 94 -5.04 2.42 3.72
CA ILE A 94 -6.43 2.19 3.28
C ILE A 94 -6.64 0.70 3.02
N LEU A 95 -5.75 0.06 2.26
CA LEU A 95 -5.85 -1.38 1.99
C LEU A 95 -5.89 -2.19 3.28
N TYR A 96 -4.99 -1.95 4.23
CA TYR A 96 -5.01 -2.64 5.53
C TYR A 96 -6.31 -2.38 6.30
N LYS A 97 -6.71 -1.11 6.44
CA LYS A 97 -7.89 -0.73 7.23
C LYS A 97 -9.16 -1.40 6.73
N TYR A 98 -9.28 -1.63 5.42
CA TYR A 98 -10.48 -2.19 4.83
C TYR A 98 -10.38 -3.68 4.49
N SER A 99 -9.20 -4.25 4.23
CA SER A 99 -9.04 -5.70 4.01
C SER A 99 -8.76 -6.48 5.29
N GLY A 100 -8.03 -5.88 6.24
CA GLY A 100 -7.49 -6.56 7.43
C GLY A 100 -6.24 -7.41 7.16
N GLU A 101 -5.66 -7.38 5.95
CA GLU A 101 -4.48 -8.20 5.63
C GLU A 101 -3.19 -7.56 6.14
N GLU A 102 -2.46 -8.27 7.00
CA GLU A 102 -1.22 -7.83 7.65
C GLU A 102 -0.12 -7.42 6.65
N LYS A 103 -0.08 -8.03 5.46
CA LYS A 103 0.91 -7.65 4.43
C LYS A 103 0.80 -6.18 4.03
N PHE A 104 -0.42 -5.62 4.02
CA PHE A 104 -0.61 -4.20 3.75
C PHE A 104 -0.16 -3.31 4.91
N TRP A 105 -0.29 -3.78 6.15
CA TRP A 105 0.29 -3.09 7.30
C TRP A 105 1.81 -3.05 7.23
N MET A 106 2.46 -4.17 6.90
CA MET A 106 3.91 -4.23 6.75
C MET A 106 4.42 -3.31 5.62
N LEU A 107 3.72 -3.29 4.49
CA LEU A 107 4.01 -2.37 3.39
C LEU A 107 3.87 -0.91 3.83
N ARG A 108 2.76 -0.56 4.51
CA ARG A 108 2.58 0.78 5.10
C ARG A 108 3.76 1.16 5.98
N VAL A 109 4.14 0.32 6.95
CA VAL A 109 5.27 0.59 7.86
C VAL A 109 6.59 0.78 7.09
N GLY A 110 6.81 -0.01 6.03
CA GLY A 110 7.98 0.15 5.17
C GLY A 110 8.03 1.53 4.50
N MET A 111 6.87 2.00 4.01
CA MET A 111 6.74 3.29 3.33
C MET A 111 6.78 4.48 4.29
N GLU A 112 6.14 4.37 5.45
CA GLU A 112 6.15 5.37 6.53
C GLU A 112 7.60 5.66 6.95
N ASN A 113 8.36 4.61 7.25
CA ASN A 113 9.78 4.76 7.61
C ASN A 113 10.62 5.39 6.48
N LEU A 114 10.36 5.03 5.21
CA LEU A 114 11.06 5.63 4.08
C LEU A 114 10.71 7.12 3.92
N ALA A 115 9.41 7.46 4.01
CA ALA A 115 8.93 8.83 3.92
C ALA A 115 9.51 9.69 5.07
N ASP A 116 9.48 9.17 6.29
CA ASP A 116 10.03 9.83 7.48
C ASP A 116 11.55 10.02 7.40
N PHE A 117 12.27 9.04 6.86
CA PHE A 117 13.71 9.18 6.61
C PHE A 117 13.99 10.29 5.58
N LEU A 118 13.28 10.28 4.44
CA LEU A 118 13.45 11.31 3.42
C LEU A 118 13.05 12.69 3.94
N ASN A 119 12.02 12.76 4.79
CA ASN A 119 11.66 13.99 5.48
C ASN A 119 12.76 14.45 6.45
N THR A 120 13.39 13.54 7.18
CA THR A 120 14.57 13.83 8.02
C THR A 120 15.71 14.41 7.21
N VAL A 121 16.00 13.85 6.03
CA VAL A 121 17.02 14.37 5.11
C VAL A 121 16.71 15.82 4.70
N LEU A 122 15.47 16.12 4.32
CA LEU A 122 15.07 17.48 3.89
C LEU A 122 15.18 18.52 5.00
N ASN A 123 15.01 18.11 6.26
CA ASN A 123 15.05 19.00 7.42
C ASN A 123 16.42 19.03 8.12
N SER A 124 17.41 18.28 7.61
CA SER A 124 18.77 18.28 8.16
C SER A 124 19.56 19.50 7.69
N PRO A 125 20.55 19.98 8.48
CA PRO A 125 21.44 21.06 8.07
C PRO A 125 22.17 20.76 6.74
N PRO A 126 22.54 21.81 5.97
CA PRO A 126 23.34 21.64 4.76
C PRO A 126 24.61 20.83 5.00
N GLY A 127 24.88 19.87 4.10
CA GLY A 127 25.99 18.93 4.21
C GLY A 127 25.68 17.69 5.05
N GLU A 128 24.89 17.80 6.12
CA GLU A 128 24.41 16.63 6.86
C GLU A 128 23.36 15.85 6.05
N ASN A 129 22.47 16.56 5.37
CA ASN A 129 21.49 15.98 4.45
C ASN A 129 22.13 15.11 3.37
N VAL A 130 23.17 15.61 2.70
CA VAL A 130 23.95 14.88 1.68
C VAL A 130 24.63 13.66 2.31
N ARG A 131 25.24 13.81 3.49
CA ARG A 131 25.87 12.70 4.20
C ARG A 131 24.87 11.59 4.53
N LYS A 132 23.67 11.92 5.01
CA LYS A 132 22.61 10.92 5.30
C LYS A 132 22.18 10.14 4.06
N ILE A 133 22.09 10.80 2.89
CA ILE A 133 21.84 10.11 1.63
C ILE A 133 22.98 9.13 1.31
N GLN A 134 24.23 9.59 1.40
CA GLN A 134 25.41 8.77 1.12
C GLN A 134 25.50 7.54 2.04
N GLU A 135 25.25 7.71 3.34
CA GLU A 135 25.30 6.64 4.35
C GLU A 135 24.23 5.56 4.18
N ASN A 136 23.13 5.91 3.49
CA ASN A 136 21.97 5.06 3.24
C ASN A 136 21.83 4.64 1.78
N LEU A 137 22.76 4.99 0.90
CA LEU A 137 22.61 4.82 -0.55
C LEU A 137 22.34 3.36 -0.95
N GLU A 138 23.05 2.42 -0.34
CA GLU A 138 22.84 0.99 -0.57
C GLU A 138 21.46 0.53 -0.09
N THR A 139 20.95 1.05 1.03
CA THR A 139 19.59 0.76 1.52
C THR A 139 18.54 1.33 0.56
N LEU A 140 18.74 2.54 0.06
CA LEU A 140 17.86 3.16 -0.93
C LEU A 140 17.84 2.37 -2.25
N LYS A 141 18.97 1.83 -2.70
CA LYS A 141 19.04 0.94 -3.87
C LYS A 141 18.38 -0.42 -3.64
N LYS A 142 18.31 -0.91 -2.39
CA LYS A 142 17.50 -2.09 -2.08
C LYS A 142 16.00 -1.78 -2.26
N PHE A 143 15.54 -0.58 -1.89
CA PHE A 143 14.17 -0.16 -2.17
C PHE A 143 13.87 -0.14 -3.67
N ASP A 144 14.80 0.31 -4.53
CA ASP A 144 14.62 0.28 -6.00
C ASP A 144 14.20 -1.12 -6.48
N ALA A 145 14.90 -2.17 -6.00
CA ALA A 145 14.57 -3.55 -6.35
C ALA A 145 13.19 -3.98 -5.84
N LEU A 146 12.81 -3.57 -4.62
CA LEU A 146 11.51 -3.89 -4.04
C LEU A 146 10.36 -3.19 -4.79
N PHE A 147 10.53 -1.92 -5.17
CA PHE A 147 9.53 -1.20 -5.97
C PHE A 147 9.41 -1.77 -7.39
N LYS A 148 10.52 -2.18 -8.02
CA LYS A 148 10.52 -2.90 -9.30
C LYS A 148 9.74 -4.21 -9.22
N GLU A 149 9.88 -4.95 -8.12
CA GLU A 149 9.09 -6.16 -7.87
C GLU A 149 7.62 -5.82 -7.62
N LEU A 150 7.33 -4.86 -6.75
CA LEU A 150 5.97 -4.41 -6.42
C LEU A 150 5.18 -3.98 -7.66
N ARG A 151 5.83 -3.32 -8.62
CA ARG A 151 5.20 -2.86 -9.87
C ARG A 151 4.62 -3.99 -10.73
N LYS A 152 5.08 -5.23 -10.56
CA LYS A 152 4.61 -6.39 -11.33
C LYS A 152 3.16 -6.76 -11.00
N TYR A 153 2.72 -6.43 -9.79
CA TYR A 153 1.37 -6.74 -9.32
C TYR A 153 0.41 -5.63 -9.74
N ARG A 154 -0.70 -6.02 -10.40
CA ARG A 154 -1.80 -5.09 -10.72
C ARG A 154 -2.92 -5.16 -9.70
N ASP A 155 -3.14 -6.36 -9.17
CA ASP A 155 -4.01 -6.60 -8.03
C ASP A 155 -3.15 -6.60 -6.76
N PRO A 156 -3.41 -5.72 -5.78
CA PRO A 156 -2.65 -5.70 -4.53
C PRO A 156 -2.81 -6.99 -3.71
N PHE A 157 -3.87 -7.75 -3.91
CA PHE A 157 -4.11 -9.01 -3.21
C PHE A 157 -3.16 -10.11 -3.67
N ASP A 158 -2.57 -9.99 -4.87
CA ASP A 158 -1.56 -10.92 -5.40
C ASP A 158 -0.15 -10.64 -4.86
N ILE A 159 0.05 -9.54 -4.11
CA ILE A 159 1.36 -9.23 -3.51
C ILE A 159 1.72 -10.31 -2.48
N PRO A 160 2.90 -10.97 -2.60
CA PRO A 160 3.32 -11.98 -1.65
C PRO A 160 3.71 -11.35 -0.31
N GLU A 161 3.41 -12.07 0.78
CA GLU A 161 3.76 -11.64 2.14
C GLU A 161 5.27 -11.40 2.30
N GLU A 162 6.10 -12.24 1.68
CA GLU A 162 7.57 -12.08 1.68
C GLU A 162 8.02 -10.73 1.12
N LEU A 163 7.33 -10.18 0.11
CA LEU A 163 7.67 -8.86 -0.42
C LEU A 163 7.36 -7.77 0.62
N ALA A 164 6.22 -7.87 1.30
CA ALA A 164 5.82 -6.94 2.35
C ALA A 164 6.76 -6.98 3.57
N GLU A 165 7.16 -8.18 3.98
CA GLU A 165 8.16 -8.39 5.04
C GLU A 165 9.50 -7.75 4.65
N ASN A 166 9.93 -7.91 3.40
CA ASN A 166 11.17 -7.32 2.91
C ASN A 166 11.13 -5.79 2.94
N PHE A 167 10.01 -5.15 2.56
CA PHE A 167 9.85 -3.70 2.71
C PHE A 167 10.01 -3.26 4.17
N SER A 168 9.33 -3.92 5.10
CA SER A 168 9.40 -3.60 6.54
C SER A 168 10.79 -3.87 7.13
N ARG A 169 11.49 -4.90 6.66
CA ARG A 169 12.85 -5.23 7.11
C ARG A 169 13.87 -4.24 6.59
N ILE A 170 13.85 -3.95 5.28
CA ILE A 170 14.78 -3.00 4.65
C ILE A 170 14.59 -1.59 5.22
N SER A 171 13.37 -1.17 5.54
CA SER A 171 13.13 0.15 6.13
C SER A 171 13.78 0.33 7.50
N ARG A 172 14.01 -0.75 8.26
CA ARG A 172 14.72 -0.71 9.56
C ARG A 172 16.24 -0.62 9.41
N GLU A 173 16.77 -0.81 8.21
CA GLU A 173 18.19 -0.62 7.91
C GLU A 173 18.54 0.86 7.64
N LEU A 174 17.54 1.73 7.54
CA LEU A 174 17.74 3.18 7.39
C LEU A 174 18.39 3.78 8.65
N LYS A 175 19.45 4.55 8.45
CA LYS A 175 20.20 5.26 9.49
C LYS A 175 19.70 6.70 9.56
N TRP A 176 19.19 7.05 10.73
CA TRP A 176 18.53 8.32 11.02
C TRP A 176 19.50 9.45 11.38
#